data_AF-A0A1J1GAJ9-F1
#
_entry.id   AF-A0A1J1GAJ9-F1
#
_cell.length_a   1.000
_cell.length_b   1.000
_cell.length_c   1.000
_cell.angle_alpha   90.00
_cell.angle_beta   90.00
_cell.angle_gamma   90.00
#
_symmetry.space_group_name_H-M   'P 1'
#
loop_
_entity.id
_entity.type
_entity.pdbx_description
1 polymer ?
#
loop_
_entity_poly.entity_id
_entity_poly.type
_entity_poly.pdbx_seq_one_letter_code
_entity_poly.pdbx_strand_id
1 'polypeptide(L)'
;DGGAMLDWETRLKVVQGAGRGLAYLHEICEPHIVHRDIKSSNILLNDKFEAHLADFGLSRLILPYNTHVSTELVGTLGYIPPEYGQAWIATLRGDVYSFGVVIRELLTGKRPIDICKPKGCRDLVSWVQQMRS
;
A
#
# COMPACT_ATOMS: atom_id res chain seq x y z
N ASP A 1 26.00 6.01 0.73
CA ASP A 1 25.94 4.57 0.41
C ASP A 1 24.80 4.31 -0.56
N GLY A 2 25.11 4.35 -1.86
CA GLY A 2 24.14 4.13 -2.92
C GLY A 2 23.85 2.64 -3.05
N GLY A 3 22.83 2.15 -2.33
CA GLY A 3 22.37 0.77 -2.44
C GLY A 3 22.05 0.45 -3.90
N ALA A 4 22.58 -0.68 -4.39
CA ALA A 4 22.30 -1.17 -5.74
C ALA A 4 20.79 -1.16 -5.98
N MET A 5 20.35 -0.51 -7.05
CA MET A 5 18.94 -0.51 -7.42
C MET A 5 18.50 -1.95 -7.66
N LEU A 6 17.38 -2.36 -7.06
CA LEU A 6 16.77 -3.66 -7.32
C LEU A 6 16.53 -3.80 -8.83
N ASP A 7 16.99 -4.92 -9.40
CA ASP A 7 16.65 -5.28 -10.77
C ASP A 7 15.15 -5.55 -10.91
N TRP A 8 14.70 -5.62 -12.16
CA TRP A 8 13.28 -5.76 -12.46
C TRP A 8 12.69 -7.08 -11.96
N GLU A 9 13.44 -8.18 -12.07
CA GLU A 9 12.99 -9.50 -11.63
C GLU A 9 12.78 -9.54 -10.12
N THR A 10 13.69 -8.94 -9.36
CA THR A 10 13.58 -8.81 -7.91
C THR A 10 12.38 -7.95 -7.52
N ARG A 11 12.14 -6.82 -8.22
CA ARG A 11 10.93 -5.99 -7.96
C ARG A 11 9.65 -6.77 -8.21
N LEU A 12 9.58 -7.55 -9.30
CA LEU A 12 8.43 -8.40 -9.59
C LEU A 12 8.22 -9.45 -8.49
N LYS A 13 9.30 -10.10 -8.05
CA LYS A 13 9.25 -11.08 -6.94
C LYS A 13 8.70 -10.44 -5.66
N VAL A 14 9.15 -9.22 -5.33
CA VAL A 14 8.68 -8.47 -4.17
C VAL A 14 7.20 -8.14 -4.27
N VAL A 15 6.74 -7.59 -5.40
CA VAL A 15 5.31 -7.28 -5.62
C VAL A 15 4.46 -8.54 -5.49
N GLN A 16 4.88 -9.64 -6.11
CA GLN A 16 4.14 -10.90 -6.02
C GLN A 16 4.08 -11.45 -4.59
N GLY A 17 5.18 -11.39 -3.85
CA GLY A 17 5.22 -11.82 -2.45
C GLY A 17 4.30 -10.99 -1.56
N ALA A 18 4.41 -9.66 -1.64
CA ALA A 18 3.55 -8.74 -0.89
C ALA A 18 2.07 -8.90 -1.28
N GLY A 19 1.78 -9.08 -2.57
CA GLY A 19 0.42 -9.31 -3.07
C GLY A 19 -0.19 -10.61 -2.55
N ARG A 20 0.60 -11.70 -2.46
CA ARG A 20 0.17 -12.95 -1.81
C ARG A 20 -0.12 -12.75 -0.32
N GLY A 21 0.74 -12.02 0.39
CA GLY A 21 0.51 -11.66 1.79
C GLY A 21 -0.79 -10.89 1.99
N LEU A 22 -1.06 -9.91 1.12
CA LEU A 22 -2.28 -9.11 1.18
C LEU A 22 -3.53 -9.96 0.86
N ALA A 23 -3.46 -10.79 -0.19
CA ALA A 23 -4.54 -11.72 -0.53
C ALA A 23 -4.85 -12.69 0.63
N TYR A 24 -3.82 -13.18 1.33
CA TYR A 24 -4.02 -14.02 2.51
C TYR A 24 -4.83 -13.31 3.61
N LEU A 25 -4.52 -12.04 3.90
CA LEU A 25 -5.27 -11.24 4.88
C LEU A 25 -6.74 -11.03 4.47
N HIS A 26 -7.00 -10.86 3.17
CA HIS A 26 -8.31 -10.49 2.64
C HIS A 26 -9.22 -11.68 2.33
N GLU A 27 -8.65 -12.83 1.98
CA GLU A 27 -9.42 -13.97 1.44
C GLU A 27 -9.32 -15.22 2.32
N ILE A 28 -8.24 -15.38 3.11
CA ILE A 28 -7.96 -16.63 3.84
C ILE A 28 -8.14 -16.47 5.35
N CYS A 29 -7.77 -15.31 5.92
CA CYS A 29 -8.00 -15.04 7.34
C CYS A 29 -9.51 -14.97 7.65
N GLU A 30 -9.96 -15.62 8.72
CA GLU A 30 -11.33 -15.50 9.22
C GLU A 30 -11.32 -15.05 10.70
N PRO A 31 -11.90 -13.88 11.05
CA PRO A 31 -12.41 -12.84 10.15
C PRO A 31 -11.30 -12.22 9.27
N HIS A 32 -11.68 -11.67 8.11
CA HIS A 32 -10.70 -11.03 7.22
C HIS A 32 -10.05 -9.81 7.91
N ILE A 33 -8.88 -9.43 7.45
CA ILE A 33 -8.06 -8.39 8.09
C ILE A 33 -7.85 -7.23 7.12
N VAL A 34 -8.23 -6.03 7.53
CA VAL A 34 -7.84 -4.78 6.88
C VAL A 34 -6.55 -4.29 7.54
N HIS A 35 -5.46 -4.21 6.78
CA HIS A 35 -4.14 -3.83 7.30
C HIS A 35 -4.06 -2.34 7.66
N ARG A 36 -4.61 -1.47 6.81
CA ARG A 36 -4.70 0.00 6.94
C ARG A 36 -3.39 0.79 6.86
N ASP A 37 -2.26 0.14 6.67
CA ASP A 37 -0.95 0.81 6.55
C ASP A 37 0.00 0.05 5.61
N ILE A 38 -0.55 -0.40 4.48
CA ILE A 38 0.24 -0.97 3.39
C ILE A 38 1.10 0.14 2.77
N LYS A 39 2.41 0.01 2.91
CA LYS A 39 3.41 0.93 2.36
C LYS A 39 4.75 0.22 2.18
N SER A 40 5.62 0.80 1.36
CA SER A 40 6.91 0.19 1.02
C SER A 40 7.78 -0.10 2.26
N SER A 41 7.77 0.77 3.28
CA SER A 41 8.54 0.54 4.51
C SER A 41 7.99 -0.57 5.42
N ASN A 42 6.74 -1.00 5.20
CA ASN A 42 6.10 -2.09 5.95
C ASN A 42 6.09 -3.41 5.15
N ILE A 43 6.78 -3.44 4.01
CA ILE A 43 7.03 -4.65 3.23
C ILE A 43 8.51 -4.99 3.43
N LEU A 44 8.78 -5.89 4.37
CA LEU A 44 10.14 -6.29 4.72
C LEU A 44 10.64 -7.36 3.77
N LEU A 45 11.92 -7.30 3.45
CA LEU A 45 12.61 -8.26 2.59
C LEU A 45 13.61 -9.05 3.42
N ASN A 46 13.60 -10.37 3.29
CA ASN A 46 14.67 -11.21 3.83
C ASN A 46 15.87 -11.30 2.86
N ASP A 47 16.90 -12.06 3.23
CA ASP A 47 18.12 -12.25 2.43
C ASP A 47 17.88 -12.84 1.03
N LYS A 48 16.70 -13.43 0.79
CA LYS A 48 16.27 -13.99 -0.50
C LYS A 48 15.33 -13.05 -1.27
N PHE A 49 15.15 -11.81 -0.83
CA PHE A 49 14.17 -10.85 -1.37
C PHE A 49 12.73 -11.37 -1.35
N GLU A 50 12.40 -12.20 -0.35
CA GLU A 50 11.01 -12.60 -0.11
C GLU A 50 10.31 -11.53 0.72
N ALA A 51 9.18 -11.04 0.22
CA ALA A 51 8.42 -9.97 0.83
C ALA A 51 7.50 -10.48 1.94
N HIS A 52 7.51 -9.78 3.08
CA HIS A 52 6.69 -10.05 4.25
C HIS A 52 5.98 -8.77 4.67
N LEU A 53 4.65 -8.83 4.84
CA LEU A 53 3.89 -7.72 5.41
C LEU A 53 4.20 -7.61 6.91
N ALA A 54 4.40 -6.37 7.38
CA ALA A 54 4.72 -6.06 8.75
C ALA A 54 3.89 -4.87 9.27
N ASP A 55 3.96 -4.63 10.58
CA ASP A 55 3.28 -3.54 11.28
C ASP A 55 1.74 -3.57 11.19
N PHE A 56 1.16 -4.48 11.96
CA PHE A 56 -0.29 -4.65 12.09
C PHE A 56 -0.92 -3.73 13.15
N GLY A 57 -0.20 -2.71 13.64
CA GLY A 57 -0.66 -1.86 14.75
C GLY A 57 -1.96 -1.10 14.44
N LEU A 58 -2.21 -0.80 13.17
CA LEU A 58 -3.42 -0.13 12.70
C LEU A 58 -4.49 -1.09 12.18
N SER A 59 -4.20 -2.39 12.10
CA SER A 59 -5.08 -3.36 11.46
C SER A 59 -6.41 -3.52 12.20
N ARG A 60 -7.44 -3.91 11.46
CA ARG A 60 -8.79 -4.15 11.98
C ARG A 60 -9.35 -5.43 11.38
N LEU A 61 -10.08 -6.18 12.21
CA LEU A 61 -10.85 -7.32 11.75
C LEU A 61 -12.14 -6.83 11.10
N ILE A 62 -12.50 -7.41 9.96
CA ILE A 62 -13.80 -7.18 9.30
C ILE A 62 -14.63 -8.45 9.39
N LEU A 63 -15.79 -8.33 10.05
CA LEU A 63 -16.69 -9.45 10.24
C LEU A 63 -17.28 -9.92 8.89
N PRO A 64 -17.67 -11.20 8.78
CA PRO A 64 -18.37 -11.70 7.60
C PRO A 64 -19.56 -10.80 7.25
N TYR A 65 -19.80 -10.60 5.95
CA TYR A 65 -20.87 -9.77 5.37
C TYR A 65 -20.74 -8.26 5.56
N ASN A 66 -19.76 -7.77 6.33
CA ASN A 66 -19.48 -6.34 6.40
C ASN A 66 -18.62 -5.92 5.21
N THR A 67 -18.92 -4.74 4.66
CA THR A 67 -18.12 -4.13 3.58
C THR A 67 -17.05 -3.17 4.09
N HIS A 68 -17.15 -2.76 5.36
CA HIS A 68 -16.27 -1.79 5.99
C HIS A 68 -16.24 -1.96 7.51
N VAL A 69 -15.27 -1.29 8.14
CA VAL A 69 -15.15 -1.10 9.59
C VAL A 69 -15.15 0.41 9.86
N SER A 70 -16.05 0.91 10.71
CA SER A 70 -16.01 2.32 11.13
C SER A 70 -14.86 2.56 12.11
N THR A 71 -13.96 3.49 11.80
CA THR A 71 -12.73 3.74 12.57
C THR A 71 -12.10 5.09 12.22
N GLU A 72 -11.18 5.57 13.06
CA GLU A 72 -10.41 6.78 12.83
C GLU A 72 -9.67 6.79 11.47
N LEU A 73 -9.47 7.98 10.91
CA LEU A 73 -8.61 8.21 9.76
C LEU A 73 -7.14 8.08 10.18
N VAL A 74 -6.53 6.95 9.83
CA VAL A 74 -5.12 6.64 10.08
C VAL A 74 -4.50 6.03 8.83
N GLY A 75 -3.18 5.89 8.87
CA GLY A 75 -2.36 5.40 7.77
C GLY A 75 -1.32 6.43 7.36
N THR A 76 -0.54 6.08 6.34
CA THR A 76 0.56 6.94 5.88
C THR A 76 0.12 7.81 4.71
N LEU A 77 0.33 9.13 4.82
CA LEU A 77 -0.01 10.09 3.77
C LEU A 77 0.65 9.69 2.43
N GLY A 78 -0.14 9.71 1.35
CA GLY A 78 0.28 9.25 0.02
C GLY A 78 -0.12 7.81 -0.29
N TYR A 79 -0.41 7.00 0.73
CA TYR A 79 -0.98 5.65 0.59
C TYR A 79 -2.46 5.60 0.99
N ILE A 80 -2.92 6.58 1.79
CA ILE A 80 -4.31 6.66 2.25
C ILE A 80 -5.26 6.75 1.04
N PRO A 81 -6.23 5.84 0.93
CA PRO A 81 -7.23 5.86 -0.12
C PRO A 81 -8.07 7.15 -0.07
N PRO A 82 -8.41 7.75 -1.22
CA PRO A 82 -9.16 9.01 -1.25
C PRO A 82 -10.53 8.91 -0.56
N GLU A 83 -11.18 7.75 -0.60
CA GLU A 83 -12.47 7.51 0.05
C GLU A 83 -12.40 7.57 1.59
N TYR A 84 -11.26 7.28 2.21
CA TYR A 84 -11.09 7.38 3.67
C TYR A 84 -11.10 8.84 4.15
N GLY A 85 -10.68 9.79 3.30
CA GLY A 85 -10.74 11.22 3.64
C GLY A 85 -12.18 11.76 3.73
N GLN A 86 -13.15 11.04 3.17
CA GLN A 86 -14.55 11.43 3.12
C GLN A 86 -15.41 10.63 4.11
N ALA A 87 -14.94 9.46 4.52
CA ALA A 87 -15.66 8.55 5.39
C ALA A 87 -14.72 7.94 6.43
N TRP A 88 -15.13 7.98 7.70
CA TRP A 88 -14.43 7.36 8.85
C TRP A 88 -14.54 5.84 8.83
N ILE A 89 -14.08 5.22 7.73
CA ILE A 89 -14.23 3.80 7.43
C ILE A 89 -12.91 3.21 6.96
N ALA A 90 -12.74 1.91 7.20
CA ALA A 90 -11.68 1.09 6.64
C ALA A 90 -12.27 -0.08 5.82
N THR A 91 -11.68 -0.38 4.67
CA THR A 91 -12.13 -1.43 3.76
C THR A 91 -10.95 -2.21 3.20
N LEU A 92 -11.19 -3.46 2.80
CA LEU A 92 -10.19 -4.28 2.09
C LEU A 92 -9.73 -3.59 0.79
N ARG A 93 -10.65 -2.91 0.08
CA ARG A 93 -10.33 -2.15 -1.14
C ARG A 93 -9.37 -0.99 -0.87
N GLY A 94 -9.41 -0.41 0.33
CA GLY A 94 -8.46 0.61 0.75
C GLY A 94 -7.02 0.08 0.76
N ASP A 95 -6.80 -1.11 1.32
CA ASP A 95 -5.46 -1.73 1.27
C ASP A 95 -5.01 -2.02 -0.17
N VAL A 96 -5.95 -2.39 -1.06
CA VAL A 96 -5.65 -2.61 -2.49
C VAL A 96 -5.21 -1.31 -3.17
N TYR A 97 -5.84 -0.18 -2.85
CA TYR A 97 -5.39 1.14 -3.32
C TYR A 97 -3.96 1.44 -2.86
N SER A 98 -3.70 1.29 -1.55
CA SER A 98 -2.37 1.51 -0.97
C SER A 98 -1.31 0.59 -1.57
N PHE A 99 -1.65 -0.67 -1.85
CA PHE A 99 -0.78 -1.60 -2.56
C PHE A 99 -0.51 -1.16 -4.01
N GLY A 100 -1.50 -0.58 -4.69
CA GLY A 100 -1.31 0.05 -5.99
C GLY A 100 -0.29 1.20 -5.96
N VAL A 101 -0.24 1.97 -4.87
CA VAL A 101 0.79 3.00 -4.67
C VAL A 101 2.18 2.36 -4.54
N VAL A 102 2.32 1.29 -3.75
CA VAL A 102 3.58 0.52 -3.64
C VAL A 102 4.08 0.04 -5.01
N ILE A 103 3.19 -0.50 -5.85
CA ILE A 103 3.54 -0.92 -7.20
C ILE A 103 4.08 0.27 -8.02
N ARG A 104 3.44 1.44 -7.93
CA ARG A 104 3.91 2.65 -8.62
C ARG A 104 5.27 3.12 -8.12
N GLU A 105 5.54 3.04 -6.83
CA GLU A 105 6.87 3.34 -6.28
C GLU A 105 7.93 2.40 -6.86
N LEU A 106 7.66 1.09 -6.89
CA LEU A 106 8.59 0.10 -7.43
C LEU A 106 8.84 0.30 -8.93
N LEU A 107 7.82 0.69 -9.70
CA LEU A 107 7.96 0.97 -11.12
C LEU A 107 8.76 2.24 -11.40
N THR A 108 8.53 3.29 -10.62
CA THR A 108 9.07 4.63 -10.90
C THR A 108 10.34 4.98 -10.13
N GLY A 109 10.62 4.26 -9.04
CA GLY A 109 11.66 4.62 -8.07
C GLY A 109 11.37 5.92 -7.31
N LYS A 110 10.14 6.47 -7.41
CA LYS A 110 9.76 7.73 -6.76
C LYS A 110 8.96 7.47 -5.50
N ARG A 111 9.13 8.35 -4.52
CA ARG A 111 8.29 8.37 -3.30
C ARG A 111 6.84 8.75 -3.66
N PRO A 112 5.84 8.32 -2.87
CA PRO A 112 4.43 8.61 -3.14
C PRO A 112 4.13 10.09 -3.00
N ILE A 113 4.81 10.75 -2.05
CA ILE A 113 4.76 12.19 -1.86
C ILE A 113 6.17 12.76 -1.97
N ASP A 114 6.33 13.66 -2.94
CA ASP A 114 7.51 14.48 -3.11
C ASP A 114 7.23 15.88 -2.54
N ILE A 115 7.63 16.09 -1.27
CA ILE A 115 7.37 17.33 -0.53
C ILE A 115 8.10 18.53 -1.17
N CYS A 116 9.15 18.27 -1.95
CA CYS A 116 9.93 19.28 -2.65
C CYS A 116 9.21 19.87 -3.87
N LYS A 117 8.10 19.28 -4.33
CA LYS A 117 7.33 19.76 -5.49
C LYS A 117 6.21 20.73 -5.12
N PRO A 118 5.66 21.52 -6.07
CA PRO A 118 4.45 22.33 -5.82
C PRO A 118 3.24 21.44 -5.55
N LYS A 119 2.26 21.91 -4.74
CA LYS A 119 1.11 21.10 -4.23
C LYS A 119 0.39 20.26 -5.30
N GLY A 120 0.26 20.75 -6.54
CA GLY A 120 -0.38 20.02 -7.65
C GLY A 120 0.46 18.92 -8.33
N CYS A 121 1.74 18.78 -7.96
CA CYS A 121 2.68 17.80 -8.53
C CYS A 121 3.39 16.95 -7.46
N ARG A 122 2.96 17.03 -6.19
CA ARG A 122 3.58 16.28 -5.07
C ARG A 122 3.20 14.81 -5.05
N ASP A 123 1.98 14.51 -5.50
CA ASP A 123 1.38 13.19 -5.40
C ASP A 123 1.70 12.33 -6.63
N LEU A 124 2.29 11.16 -6.37
CA LEU A 124 2.66 10.18 -7.40
C LEU A 124 1.42 9.69 -8.17
N VAL A 125 0.28 9.56 -7.50
CA VAL A 125 -0.94 9.04 -8.13
C VAL A 125 -1.44 9.98 -9.22
N SER A 126 -1.53 11.27 -8.89
CA SER A 126 -1.93 12.37 -9.77
C SER A 126 -0.96 12.57 -10.93
N TRP A 127 0.35 12.50 -10.67
CA TRP A 127 1.38 12.65 -11.71
C TRP A 127 1.31 11.55 -12.77
N VAL A 128 1.14 10.28 -12.37
CA VAL A 128 1.00 9.18 -13.34
C VAL A 128 -0.29 9.32 -14.15
N GLN A 129 -1.38 9.83 -13.58
CA GLN A 129 -2.63 10.05 -14.31
C GLN A 129 -2.48 11.11 -15.41
N GLN A 130 -1.74 12.19 -15.15
CA GLN A 130 -1.46 13.25 -16.13
C GLN A 130 -0.63 12.80 -17.33
N MET A 131 0.11 11.67 -17.24
CA MET A 131 0.83 11.14 -18.40
C MET A 131 -0.06 10.42 -19.41
N ARG A 132 -1.27 10.02 -18.99
CA ARG A 132 -2.18 9.23 -19.82
C ARG A 132 -3.14 10.11 -20.63
N SER A 133 -3.18 11.42 -20.33
CA SER A 133 -3.91 12.47 -21.06
C SER A 133 -3.02 13.16 -22.07
#